data_AF-A0A2A4SSL5-F1
#
_entry.id   AF-A0A2A4SSL5-F1
#
_cell.length_a   1.000
_cell.length_b   1.000
_cell.length_c   1.000
_cell.angle_alpha   90.00
_cell.angle_beta   90.00
_cell.angle_gamma   90.00
#
_symmetry.space_group_name_H-M   'P 1'
#
loop_
_entity.id
_entity.type
_entity.pdbx_description
1 polymer ?
#
loop_
_entity_poly.entity_id
_entity_poly.type
_entity_poly.pdbx_seq_one_letter_code
_entity_poly.pdbx_strand_id
1 'polypeptide(L)'
;MSSTLLKFHQTKFIKNVKKLLPFIISSIQDYNTLNIVVKPEDLLFTMRFLNFHSGLQYKVLTSITGVDYPDRKKRFEVVYELLSVRYNHRIRVRTLVNESIPLNSIHLVFPAATWCEREI
;
A
#
# COMPACT_ATOMS: atom_id res chain seq x y z
N MET A 1 -5.29 23.41 -17.60
CA MET A 1 -6.08 22.27 -18.14
C MET A 1 -5.54 20.87 -17.77
N SER A 2 -4.48 20.73 -16.96
CA SER A 2 -3.83 19.43 -16.66
C SER A 2 -4.39 18.69 -15.42
N SER A 3 -4.92 19.38 -14.42
CA SER A 3 -5.29 18.77 -13.13
C SER A 3 -6.59 17.96 -13.13
N THR A 4 -7.55 18.26 -14.01
CA THR A 4 -8.88 17.63 -14.03
C THR A 4 -8.86 16.23 -14.67
N LEU A 5 -8.05 16.03 -15.72
CA LEU A 5 -7.92 14.73 -16.41
C LEU A 5 -7.18 13.69 -15.55
N LEU A 6 -6.13 14.13 -14.85
CA LEU A 6 -5.43 13.31 -13.84
C LEU A 6 -6.39 12.84 -12.75
N LYS A 7 -7.25 13.73 -12.23
CA LYS A 7 -8.29 13.38 -11.23
C LYS A 7 -9.31 12.36 -11.76
N PHE A 8 -9.70 12.44 -13.04
CA PHE A 8 -10.68 11.52 -13.63
C PHE A 8 -10.12 10.10 -13.81
N HIS A 9 -8.88 9.98 -14.28
CA HIS A 9 -8.21 8.67 -14.41
C HIS A 9 -7.98 8.02 -13.04
N GLN A 10 -7.60 8.82 -12.03
CA GLN A 10 -7.35 8.35 -10.67
C GLN A 10 -8.63 7.89 -9.94
N THR A 11 -9.76 8.60 -10.10
CA THR A 11 -11.03 8.19 -9.47
C THR A 11 -11.59 6.89 -10.04
N LYS A 12 -11.41 6.65 -11.35
CA LYS A 12 -11.75 5.37 -12.01
C LYS A 12 -10.85 4.22 -11.52
N PHE A 13 -9.56 4.51 -11.33
CA PHE A 13 -8.60 3.55 -10.77
C PHE A 13 -8.99 3.10 -9.37
N ILE A 14 -9.41 4.01 -8.49
CA ILE A 14 -9.83 3.68 -7.12
C ILE A 14 -11.05 2.75 -7.11
N LYS A 15 -12.06 3.06 -7.92
CA LYS A 15 -13.24 2.19 -8.07
C LYS A 15 -12.84 0.79 -8.55
N ASN A 16 -11.89 0.70 -9.46
CA ASN A 16 -11.36 -0.57 -9.94
C ASN A 16 -10.59 -1.33 -8.86
N VAL A 17 -9.74 -0.66 -8.08
CA VAL A 17 -8.96 -1.29 -7.01
C VAL A 17 -9.89 -1.88 -5.93
N LYS A 18 -10.93 -1.15 -5.50
CA LYS A 18 -11.93 -1.71 -4.56
C LYS A 18 -12.68 -2.91 -5.13
N LYS A 19 -12.97 -2.90 -6.44
CA LYS A 19 -13.63 -4.03 -7.12
C LYS A 19 -12.72 -5.26 -7.21
N LEU A 20 -11.42 -5.03 -7.38
CA LEU A 20 -10.42 -6.10 -7.52
C LEU A 20 -9.97 -6.67 -6.17
N LEU A 21 -9.98 -5.86 -5.11
CA LEU A 21 -9.53 -6.23 -3.77
C LEU A 21 -10.63 -5.87 -2.74
N PRO A 22 -11.66 -6.72 -2.60
CA PRO A 22 -12.80 -6.43 -1.73
C PRO A 22 -12.45 -6.46 -0.23
N PHE A 23 -11.31 -7.04 0.14
CA PHE A 23 -10.82 -7.09 1.53
C PHE A 23 -10.13 -5.80 1.99
N ILE A 24 -10.00 -4.78 1.13
CA ILE A 24 -9.49 -3.46 1.53
C ILE A 24 -10.47 -2.84 2.52
N ILE A 25 -9.96 -2.49 3.71
CA ILE A 25 -10.76 -1.93 4.80
C ILE A 25 -11.18 -0.50 4.47
N SER A 26 -10.22 0.32 4.03
CA SER A 26 -10.46 1.69 3.64
C SER A 26 -9.51 2.11 2.54
N SER A 27 -9.95 3.06 1.72
CA SER A 27 -9.10 3.69 0.72
C SER A 27 -9.34 5.19 0.75
N ILE A 28 -8.28 5.96 0.97
CA ILE A 28 -8.32 7.42 1.04
C ILE A 28 -7.38 7.94 -0.03
N GLN A 29 -7.85 8.89 -0.83
CA GLN A 29 -6.99 9.56 -1.80
C GLN A 29 -6.58 10.91 -1.23
N ASP A 30 -5.28 11.09 -1.06
CA ASP A 30 -4.69 12.36 -0.67
C ASP A 30 -3.89 12.91 -1.84
N TYR A 31 -4.25 14.10 -2.33
CA TYR A 31 -3.64 14.75 -3.49
C TYR A 31 -3.48 13.80 -4.71
N ASN A 32 -2.27 13.26 -4.90
CA ASN A 32 -1.89 12.39 -6.01
C ASN A 32 -1.55 10.94 -5.58
N THR A 33 -1.70 10.60 -4.31
CA THR A 33 -1.37 9.28 -3.76
C THR A 33 -2.60 8.59 -3.25
N LEU A 34 -2.81 7.36 -3.71
CA LEU A 34 -3.85 6.49 -3.18
C LEU A 34 -3.31 5.81 -1.92
N ASN A 35 -3.98 5.98 -0.79
CA ASN A 35 -3.73 5.24 0.44
C ASN A 35 -4.77 4.13 0.56
N ILE A 36 -4.33 2.89 0.74
CA ILE A 36 -5.19 1.76 1.06
C ILE A 36 -4.82 1.20 2.43
N VAL A 37 -5.82 0.85 3.23
CA VAL A 37 -5.64 0.20 4.52
C VAL A 37 -6.06 -1.26 4.40
N VAL A 38 -5.16 -2.15 4.81
CA VAL A 38 -5.32 -3.60 4.67
C VAL A 38 -5.08 -4.27 6.02
N LYS A 39 -5.67 -5.44 6.24
CA LYS A 39 -5.39 -6.26 7.42
C LYS A 39 -3.97 -6.85 7.32
N PRO A 40 -3.28 -7.10 8.45
CA PRO A 40 -1.97 -7.75 8.45
C PRO A 40 -1.94 -9.08 7.69
N GLU A 41 -2.99 -9.88 7.81
CA GLU A 41 -3.14 -11.19 7.16
C GLU A 41 -3.14 -11.10 5.63
N ASP A 42 -3.78 -10.06 5.08
CA ASP A 42 -3.96 -9.85 3.64
C ASP A 42 -2.81 -9.08 2.98
N LEU A 43 -1.84 -8.60 3.77
CA LEU A 43 -0.75 -7.76 3.30
C LEU A 43 0.06 -8.43 2.19
N LEU A 44 0.51 -9.66 2.41
CA LEU A 44 1.35 -10.38 1.45
C LEU A 44 0.62 -10.62 0.13
N PHE A 45 -0.66 -11.01 0.19
CA PHE A 45 -1.49 -11.18 -1.00
C PHE A 45 -1.65 -9.85 -1.76
N THR A 46 -1.93 -8.76 -1.04
CA THR A 46 -2.04 -7.42 -1.63
C THR A 46 -0.77 -7.01 -2.34
N MET A 47 0.39 -7.19 -1.69
CA MET A 47 1.69 -6.85 -2.27
C MET A 47 1.98 -7.63 -3.55
N ARG A 48 1.69 -8.94 -3.55
CA ARG A 48 1.82 -9.78 -4.75
C ARG A 48 0.90 -9.30 -5.85
N PHE A 49 -0.36 -9.01 -5.53
CA PHE A 49 -1.33 -8.54 -6.52
C PHE A 49 -0.89 -7.21 -7.14
N LEU A 50 -0.49 -6.23 -6.33
CA LEU A 50 -0.01 -4.93 -6.80
C LEU A 50 1.22 -5.06 -7.71
N ASN A 51 2.13 -5.99 -7.41
CA ASN A 51 3.35 -6.20 -8.18
C ASN A 51 3.12 -6.95 -9.51
N PHE A 52 2.34 -8.04 -9.48
CA PHE A 52 2.18 -8.94 -10.64
C PHE A 52 1.02 -8.58 -11.56
N HIS A 53 0.00 -7.86 -11.08
CA HIS A 53 -1.15 -7.54 -11.91
C HIS A 53 -0.76 -6.60 -13.08
N SER A 54 -1.09 -7.01 -14.30
CA SER A 54 -0.71 -6.33 -15.54
C SER A 54 -1.22 -4.90 -15.63
N GLY A 55 -2.37 -4.59 -15.04
CA GLY A 55 -2.93 -3.24 -14.98
C GLY A 55 -2.37 -2.33 -13.87
N LEU A 56 -1.51 -2.85 -12.99
CA LEU A 56 -0.98 -2.11 -11.82
C LEU A 56 0.55 -1.99 -11.85
N GLN A 57 1.25 -3.13 -11.96
CA GLN A 57 2.71 -3.21 -12.11
C GLN A 57 3.51 -2.33 -11.13
N TYR A 58 3.16 -2.38 -9.84
CA TYR A 58 3.94 -1.71 -8.79
C TYR A 58 5.24 -2.50 -8.55
N LYS A 59 6.29 -2.14 -9.30
CA LYS A 59 7.58 -2.85 -9.28
C LYS A 59 8.60 -2.28 -8.30
N VAL A 60 8.45 -1.01 -7.91
CA VAL A 60 9.43 -0.32 -7.08
C VAL A 60 8.85 -0.10 -5.69
N LEU A 61 9.49 -0.71 -4.68
CA LEU A 61 9.30 -0.35 -3.28
C LEU A 61 10.17 0.87 -2.98
N THR A 62 9.55 1.97 -2.57
CA THR A 62 10.22 3.25 -2.34
C THR A 62 10.66 3.40 -0.89
N SER A 63 9.77 3.10 0.04
CA SER A 63 10.03 3.20 1.47
C SER A 63 9.11 2.24 2.25
N ILE A 64 9.57 1.86 3.44
CA ILE A 64 8.73 1.27 4.48
C ILE A 64 8.92 2.14 5.71
N THR A 65 7.84 2.53 6.38
CA THR A 65 7.89 3.35 7.59
C THR A 65 6.94 2.80 8.65
N GLY A 66 7.40 2.76 9.89
CA GLY A 66 6.58 2.46 11.06
C GLY A 66 6.18 3.75 11.76
N VAL A 67 4.90 3.90 12.09
CA VAL A 67 4.36 5.04 12.85
C VAL A 67 3.73 4.53 14.13
N ASP A 68 4.13 5.10 15.26
CA ASP A 68 3.58 4.78 16.58
C ASP A 68 2.47 5.79 16.96
N TYR A 69 1.29 5.28 17.26
CA TYR A 69 0.14 6.03 17.74
C TYR A 69 -0.30 5.50 19.12
N PRO A 70 0.19 6.09 20.23
CA PRO A 70 -0.05 5.56 21.58
C PRO A 70 -1.53 5.58 21.99
N ASP A 71 -2.32 6.50 21.44
CA ASP A 71 -3.75 6.65 21.77
C ASP A 71 -4.66 5.60 21.09
N ARG A 72 -4.12 4.80 20.16
CA ARG A 72 -4.90 3.82 19.38
C ARG A 72 -4.78 2.42 19.96
N LYS A 73 -5.89 1.67 19.97
CA LYS A 73 -5.89 0.21 20.28
C LYS A 73 -4.96 -0.59 19.37
N LYS A 74 -4.78 -0.14 18.12
CA LYS A 74 -3.75 -0.62 17.21
C LYS A 74 -2.65 0.42 17.14
N ARG A 75 -1.65 0.22 18.00
CA ARG A 75 -0.59 1.18 18.29
C ARG A 75 0.29 1.46 17.07
N PHE A 76 0.71 0.41 16.38
CA PHE A 76 1.64 0.54 15.28
C PHE A 76 0.93 0.58 13.94
N GLU A 77 1.42 1.43 13.07
CA GLU A 77 1.01 1.50 11.69
C GLU A 77 2.22 1.38 10.78
N VAL A 78 2.27 0.30 10.01
CA VAL A 78 3.32 0.07 9.02
C VAL A 78 2.82 0.50 7.66
N VAL A 79 3.60 1.37 7.02
CA VAL A 79 3.28 2.07 5.79
C VAL A 79 4.30 1.70 4.73
N TYR A 80 3.81 1.16 3.62
CA TYR A 80 4.60 0.78 2.47
C TYR A 80 4.31 1.72 1.31
N GLU A 81 5.34 2.31 0.72
CA GLU A 81 5.20 3.19 -0.43
C GLU A 81 5.70 2.49 -1.70
N LEU A 82 4.80 2.37 -2.68
CA LEU A 82 5.06 1.68 -3.94
C LEU A 82 4.91 2.64 -5.12
N LEU A 83 5.78 2.44 -6.11
CA LEU A 83 5.78 3.15 -7.38
C LEU A 83 5.60 2.16 -8.53
N SER A 84 4.61 2.44 -9.38
CA SER A 84 4.48 1.82 -10.69
C SER A 84 5.19 2.69 -11.70
N VAL A 85 6.35 2.23 -12.19
CA VAL A 85 7.15 2.98 -13.18
C VAL A 85 6.41 3.07 -14.51
N ARG A 86 5.71 1.99 -14.91
CA ARG A 86 4.97 1.94 -16.18
C ARG A 86 3.85 2.96 -16.26
N TYR A 87 3.11 3.14 -15.16
CA TYR A 87 1.96 4.05 -15.11
C TYR A 87 2.27 5.37 -14.38
N ASN A 88 3.50 5.55 -13.90
CA ASN A 88 3.94 6.68 -13.07
C ASN A 88 2.95 6.98 -11.92
N HIS A 89 2.44 5.93 -11.29
CA HIS A 89 1.45 6.02 -10.21
C HIS A 89 2.06 5.58 -8.89
N ARG A 90 1.70 6.29 -7.83
CA ARG A 90 2.13 5.99 -6.45
C ARG A 90 0.93 5.49 -5.65
N ILE A 91 1.17 4.45 -4.85
CA ILE A 91 0.21 3.92 -3.90
C ILE A 91 0.91 3.71 -2.56
N ARG A 92 0.17 3.96 -1.49
CA ARG A 92 0.60 3.71 -0.12
C ARG A 92 -0.28 2.62 0.48
N VAL A 93 0.33 1.55 0.96
CA VAL A 93 -0.36 0.45 1.62
C VAL A 93 -0.08 0.57 3.11
N ARG A 94 -1.14 0.70 3.91
CA ARG A 94 -1.08 0.89 5.36
C ARG A 94 -1.63 -0.34 6.04
N THR A 95 -0.95 -0.79 7.08
CA THR A 95 -1.38 -1.91 7.91
C THR A 95 -1.32 -1.52 9.38
N LEU A 96 -2.38 -1.86 10.10
CA LEU A 96 -2.51 -1.54 11.52
C LEU A 96 -2.21 -2.79 12.34
N VAL A 97 -1.21 -2.69 13.20
CA VAL A 97 -0.59 -3.79 13.94
C VAL A 97 -0.53 -3.47 15.44
N ASN A 98 -0.51 -4.52 16.25
CA ASN A 98 -0.33 -4.44 17.71
C ASN A 98 0.96 -5.16 18.07
N GLU A 99 1.47 -4.93 19.29
CA GLU A 99 2.68 -5.59 19.82
C GLU A 99 2.64 -7.13 19.74
N SER A 100 1.45 -7.72 19.75
CA SER A 100 1.26 -9.18 19.74
C SER A 100 1.01 -9.79 18.35
N ILE A 101 0.75 -8.99 17.32
CA ILE A 101 0.34 -9.49 16.00
C ILE A 101 1.57 -9.50 15.08
N PRO A 102 2.08 -10.68 14.67
CA PRO A 102 3.19 -10.74 13.73
C PRO A 102 2.75 -10.28 12.34
N LEU A 103 3.66 -9.63 11.62
CA LEU A 103 3.44 -9.20 10.23
C LEU A 103 4.20 -10.12 9.28
N ASN A 104 3.54 -10.54 8.21
CA ASN A 104 4.19 -11.33 7.16
C ASN A 104 5.15 -10.45 6.35
N SER A 105 6.42 -10.85 6.29
CA SER A 105 7.44 -10.18 5.49
C SER A 105 7.09 -10.19 3.99
N ILE A 106 7.40 -9.10 3.32
CA ILE A 106 7.18 -8.90 1.88
C ILE A 106 8.45 -9.06 1.05
N HIS A 107 9.58 -9.50 1.66
CA HIS A 107 10.88 -9.64 0.99
C HIS A 107 10.83 -10.53 -0.26
N LEU A 108 9.98 -11.57 -0.27
CA LEU A 108 9.79 -12.46 -1.42
C LEU A 108 9.20 -11.74 -2.65
N VAL A 109 8.47 -10.64 -2.43
CA VAL A 109 7.86 -9.81 -3.49
C VAL A 109 8.74 -8.63 -3.83
N PHE A 110 9.31 -8.00 -2.80
CA PHE A 110 10.17 -6.84 -2.90
C PHE A 110 11.47 -7.11 -2.12
N PRO A 111 12.54 -7.59 -2.77
CA PRO A 111 13.79 -7.90 -2.08
C PRO A 111 14.39 -6.74 -1.29
N ALA A 112 14.12 -5.50 -1.74
CA ALA A 112 14.50 -4.27 -1.06
C ALA A 112 13.89 -4.12 0.35
N ALA A 113 12.79 -4.82 0.65
CA ALA A 113 12.14 -4.76 1.95
C ALA A 113 12.99 -5.35 3.09
N THR A 114 13.94 -6.25 2.78
CA THR A 114 14.72 -7.00 3.78
C THR A 114 15.41 -6.11 4.82
N TRP A 115 15.96 -4.99 4.40
CA TRP A 115 16.62 -4.05 5.32
C TRP A 115 15.60 -3.18 6.05
N CYS A 116 14.66 -2.59 5.33
CA CYS A 116 13.67 -1.69 5.91
C CYS A 116 12.74 -2.39 6.91
N GLU A 117 12.38 -3.67 6.70
CA GLU A 117 11.58 -4.45 7.66
C GLU A 117 12.34 -4.77 8.94
N ARG A 118 13.68 -4.73 8.93
CA ARG A 118 14.52 -4.94 10.13
C ARG A 118 14.76 -3.66 10.92
N GLU A 119 14.58 -2.50 10.29
CA GLU A 119 14.72 -1.19 10.94
C GLU A 119 13.48 -0.77 11.72
N ILE A 120 12.32 -1.35 11.39
CA ILE A 120 11.00 -1.06 11.98
C ILE A 120 10.69 -2.06 13.08
#